data_AF-A0A7D5M853-F1
#
_entry.id   AF-A0A7D5M853-F1
#
_cell.length_a   1.000
_cell.length_b   1.000
_cell.length_c   1.000
_cell.angle_alpha   90.00
_cell.angle_beta   90.00
_cell.angle_gamma   90.00
#
_symmetry.space_group_name_H-M   'P 1'
#
loop_
_entity.id
_entity.type
_entity.pdbx_description
1 polymer ?
#
loop_
_entity_poly.entity_id
_entity_poly.type
_entity_poly.pdbx_seq_one_letter_code
_entity_poly.pdbx_strand_id
1 'polypeptide(L)' 'MRQEFEDRLGKVKYSMTVREGNIGMNFPIKTDFLYVATEPNVNLIELPLKIIQTINNQRSSKVIL' A
#
# COMPACT_ATOMS: atom_id res chain seq x y z
N MET A 1 -0.57 -5.72 -20.91
CA MET A 1 -0.03 -4.63 -20.06
C MET A 1 -0.02 -4.94 -18.56
N ARG A 2 -1.11 -4.79 -17.77
CA ARG A 2 -1.03 -4.99 -16.30
C ARG A 2 -0.54 -6.38 -15.90
N GLN A 3 -1.11 -7.43 -16.48
CA GLN A 3 -0.72 -8.82 -16.18
C GLN A 3 0.76 -9.08 -16.50
N GLU A 4 1.23 -8.63 -17.67
CA GLU A 4 2.64 -8.76 -18.07
C GLU A 4 3.62 -8.07 -17.11
N PHE A 5 3.25 -6.92 -16.54
CA PHE A 5 4.06 -6.26 -15.51
C PHE A 5 4.04 -7.03 -14.20
N GLU A 6 2.88 -7.56 -13.80
CA GLU A 6 2.79 -8.39 -12.59
C GLU A 6 3.59 -9.68 -12.72
N ASP A 7 3.62 -10.30 -13.89
CA ASP A 7 4.39 -11.51 -14.16
C ASP A 7 5.91 -11.26 -14.09
N ARG A 8 6.37 -10.06 -14.47
CA ARG A 8 7.80 -9.69 -14.52
C ARG A 8 8.33 -9.02 -13.24
N LEU A 9 7.53 -8.15 -12.64
CA LEU A 9 7.92 -7.27 -11.53
C LEU A 9 7.24 -7.64 -10.21
N GLY A 10 6.31 -8.59 -10.25
CA GLY A 10 5.48 -8.97 -9.12
C GLY A 10 4.25 -8.06 -8.96
N LYS A 11 3.37 -8.47 -8.04
CA LYS A 11 2.12 -7.77 -7.76
C LYS A 11 2.36 -6.38 -7.16
N VAL A 12 1.53 -5.42 -7.59
CA VAL A 12 1.48 -4.07 -7.04
C VAL A 12 1.29 -4.10 -5.52
N LYS A 13 2.15 -3.40 -4.78
CA LYS A 13 2.11 -3.33 -3.31
C LYS A 13 1.20 -2.22 -2.78
N TYR A 14 1.06 -1.13 -3.53
CA TYR A 14 0.12 -0.03 -3.26
C TYR A 14 -0.04 0.84 -4.51
N SER A 15 -1.09 1.67 -4.55
CA SER A 15 -1.21 2.76 -5.50
C SER A 15 -1.35 4.09 -4.77
N MET A 16 -0.93 5.18 -5.42
CA MET A 16 -1.00 6.54 -4.87
C MET A 16 -1.67 7.47 -5.88
N THR A 17 -2.45 8.42 -5.38
CA THR A 17 -3.08 9.49 -6.15
C THR A 17 -2.83 10.80 -5.42
N VAL A 18 -2.29 11.78 -6.13
CA VAL A 18 -2.09 13.14 -5.61
C VAL A 18 -3.20 14.02 -6.16
N ARG A 19 -3.87 14.79 -5.30
CA ARG A 19 -4.88 15.80 -5.66
C ARG A 19 -4.52 17.13 -5.01
N GLU A 20 -5.17 18.21 -5.44
CA GLU A 20 -5.03 19.50 -4.79
C GLU A 20 -5.42 19.39 -3.30
N GLY A 21 -4.42 19.50 -2.42
CA GLY A 21 -4.59 19.47 -0.97
C GLY A 21 -4.62 18.10 -0.30
N ASN A 22 -4.57 16.98 -1.04
CA ASN A 22 -4.51 15.65 -0.41
C ASN A 22 -3.81 14.59 -1.26
N ILE A 23 -3.38 13.54 -0.57
CA ILE A 23 -2.79 12.35 -1.17
C ILE A 23 -3.58 11.14 -0.69
N GLY A 24 -4.10 10.38 -1.64
CA GLY A 24 -4.75 9.10 -1.41
C GLY A 24 -3.80 7.94 -1.71
N MET A 25 -3.78 6.93 -0.86
CA MET A 25 -3.03 5.69 -1.06
C MET A 25 -3.95 4.49 -0.86
N ASN A 26 -3.88 3.50 -1.74
CA ASN A 26 -4.61 2.23 -1.61
C ASN A 26 -3.65 1.08 -1.40
N PHE A 27 -3.85 0.30 -0.35
CA PHE A 27 -3.05 -0.87 -0.01
C PHE A 27 -3.90 -2.13 -0.08
N PRO A 28 -3.56 -3.14 -0.91
CA PRO A 28 -4.29 -4.39 -0.95
C PRO A 28 -4.16 -5.18 0.37
N ILE A 29 -5.29 -5.49 1.01
CA ILE A 29 -5.39 -6.32 2.21
C ILE A 29 -6.31 -7.50 1.96
N LYS A 30 -5.71 -8.68 1.67
CA LYS A 30 -6.45 -9.91 1.32
C LYS A 30 -7.42 -9.66 0.16
N THR A 31 -8.73 -9.66 0.42
CA THR A 31 -9.81 -9.43 -0.54
C THR A 31 -10.35 -8.00 -0.52
N ASP A 32 -9.75 -7.13 0.28
CA ASP A 32 -10.18 -5.75 0.51
C ASP A 32 -9.01 -4.77 0.30
N PHE A 33 -9.26 -3.48 0.48
CA PHE A 33 -8.29 -2.40 0.35
C PHE A 33 -8.32 -1.49 1.58
N LEU A 34 -7.14 -1.16 2.09
CA LEU A 34 -6.99 -0.05 3.02
C LEU A 34 -6.76 1.24 2.22
N TYR A 35 -7.71 2.15 2.31
CA TYR A 35 -7.55 3.52 1.82
C TYR A 35 -6.97 4.40 2.91
N VAL A 36 -5.92 5.16 2.59
CA VAL A 36 -5.29 6.15 3.46
C VAL A 36 -5.33 7.49 2.75
N ALA A 37 -5.85 8.52 3.41
CA ALA A 37 -5.77 9.90 2.94
C ALA A 37 -4.89 10.71 3.89
N THR A 38 -4.07 11.60 3.34
CA THR A 38 -3.16 12.44 4.11
C THR A 38 -2.96 13.80 3.45
N GLU A 39 -2.54 14.79 4.24
CA GLU A 39 -2.01 16.04 3.75
C GLU A 39 -0.71 15.82 2.95
N PRO A 40 -0.35 16.73 2.02
CA PRO A 40 0.81 16.57 1.14
C PRO A 40 2.17 16.79 1.83
N ASN A 41 2.17 17.20 3.10
CA ASN A 41 3.38 17.47 3.91
C ASN A 41 4.09 16.20 4.42
N VAL A 42 3.71 15.02 3.92
CA VAL A 42 4.29 13.73 4.33
C VAL A 42 5.42 13.28 3.40
N ASN A 43 6.34 12.46 3.93
CA ASN A 43 7.34 11.78 3.13
C ASN A 43 6.70 10.62 2.34
N LEU A 44 6.56 10.78 1.02
CA LEU A 44 5.91 9.83 0.11
C LEU A 44 6.71 8.56 -0.18
N ILE A 45 7.97 8.49 0.26
CA ILE A 45 8.76 7.26 0.22
C ILE A 45 8.56 6.50 1.53
N GLU A 46 8.73 7.18 2.66
CA GLU A 46 8.70 6.53 3.98
C GLU A 46 7.31 6.08 4.42
N LEU A 47 6.29 6.92 4.22
CA LEU A 47 4.93 6.65 4.70
C LEU A 47 4.36 5.32 4.13
N PRO A 48 4.33 5.10 2.80
CA PRO A 48 3.82 3.85 2.26
C PRO A 48 4.65 2.63 2.69
N LEU A 49 5.97 2.76 2.86
CA LEU A 49 6.81 1.67 3.37
C LEU A 49 6.44 1.29 4.82
N LYS A 50 6.24 2.27 5.70
CA LYS A 50 5.80 2.04 7.08
C LYS A 50 4.41 1.40 7.14
N ILE A 51 3.49 1.82 6.27
CA ILE A 51 2.15 1.22 6.17
C ILE A 51 2.25 -0.25 5.71
N ILE A 52 3.04 -0.54 4.68
CA ILE A 52 3.26 -1.91 4.18
C ILE A 52 3.86 -2.80 5.28
N GLN A 53 4.87 -2.32 6.00
CA GLN A 53 5.46 -3.04 7.12
C GLN A 53 4.42 -3.34 8.21
N THR A 54 3.59 -2.36 8.56
CA THR A 54 2.53 -2.52 9.57
C THR A 54 1.51 -3.58 9.14
N ILE A 55 1.05 -3.53 7.89
CA ILE A 55 0.12 -4.52 7.32
C ILE A 55 0.74 -5.93 7.36
N ASN A 56 2.01 -6.06 6.99
CA ASN A 56 2.71 -7.34 6.95
C ASN A 56 2.96 -7.91 8.35
N ASN A 57 3.34 -7.07 9.32
CA ASN A 57 3.56 -7.50 10.69
C ASN A 57 2.26 -8.06 11.32
N GLN A 58 1.10 -7.43 11.05
CA GLN A 58 -0.19 -7.98 11.47
C GLN A 58 -0.54 -9.33 10.83
N ARG A 59 0.01 -9.65 9.65
CA ARG A 59 -0.17 -10.96 9.00
C ARG A 59 0.70 -12.04 9.64
N SER A 60 1.96 -11.74 9.96
CA SER A 60 2.86 -12.71 10.62
C SER A 60 2.38 -13.10 12.02
N SER A 61 1.77 -12.18 12.77
CA SER A 61 1.22 -12.49 14.09
C SER A 61 -0.02 -13.40 14.07
N LYS A 62 -0.62 -13.66 12.90
CA LYS A 62 -1.79 -14.55 12.74
C LYS A 62 -1.45 -15.98 12.29
N VAL A 63 -0.16 -16.32 12.15
CA VAL A 63 0.30 -17.69 11.83
C VAL A 63 0.97 -18.31 13.05
N ILE A 64 0.20 -18.53 14.11
CA ILE A 64 0.47 -19.53 15.16
C ILE A 64 -0.90 -20.05 15.63
N LEU A 65 -1.43 -21.06 14.94
CA LEU A 65 -2.40 -22.04 15.45
C LEU A 65 -2.25 -23.32 14.63
#